data_AF-A0AAV4JLX6-F1
#
_entry.id   AF-A0AAV4JLX6-F1
#
_cell.length_a   1.000
_cell.length_b   1.000
_cell.length_c   1.000
_cell.angle_alpha   90.00
_cell.angle_beta   90.00
_cell.angle_gamma   90.00
#
_symmetry.space_group_name_H-M   'P 1'
#
loop_
_entity.id
_entity.type
_entity.pdbx_description
1 polymer ?
#
loop_
_entity_poly.entity_id
_entity_poly.type
_entity_poly.pdbx_seq_one_letter_code
_entity_poly.pdbx_strand_id
1 'polypeptide(L)'
;MDTIIPGHYNIGGIEKEDRLALKGSGLEQLSYDLSYQETKQYHREHYKVQLQLQNIILVVVVVVVVVVVIVVLVVVAILVVLVLLVVIVVVVIVVLKNKQYFAGRPLLTQVIQKLGGWKVLGNWKNGTWDLNTVMQKVQSDFGVPAFYSYTIQLNNKIEGEKIISLKPTTLGQHLFRRWFYYSGWMVKSYKKLMKIIGKSLVRDASALPQFPPMNENLTKQLLNQFINDSFTMEKNMLTSAREFWYNPSEYTKMSLGNLTTYTGGLIDWTSQIAYLLDNAGINASTEVLVVQKKYFKGWREAALPSWMEYRRHRSASD
;
A
#
# COMPACT_ATOMS: atom_id res chain seq x y z
N MET A 1 -75.29 5.21 -28.89
CA MET A 1 -74.77 4.19 -29.81
C MET A 1 -75.56 2.95 -29.54
N ASP A 2 -76.58 2.77 -30.36
CA ASP A 2 -77.65 1.79 -30.21
C ASP A 2 -77.10 0.40 -30.48
N THR A 3 -77.27 -0.50 -29.51
CA THR A 3 -77.05 -1.93 -29.68
C THR A 3 -78.16 -2.48 -30.55
N ILE A 4 -77.91 -2.50 -31.86
CA ILE A 4 -78.70 -3.21 -32.86
C ILE A 4 -78.57 -4.70 -32.54
N ILE A 5 -79.60 -5.28 -31.94
CA ILE A 5 -79.76 -6.73 -31.77
C ILE A 5 -80.22 -7.28 -33.13
N PRO A 6 -79.40 -8.08 -33.84
CA PRO A 6 -79.84 -8.69 -35.08
C PRO A 6 -80.67 -9.94 -34.78
N GLY A 7 -81.87 -10.02 -35.35
CA GLY A 7 -82.50 -11.32 -35.63
C GLY A 7 -83.64 -11.76 -34.70
N HIS A 8 -84.63 -10.91 -34.46
CA HIS A 8 -86.00 -11.42 -34.31
C HIS A 8 -86.69 -11.34 -35.68
N TYR A 9 -86.57 -12.42 -36.46
CA TYR A 9 -87.46 -12.66 -37.58
C TYR A 9 -88.86 -12.90 -37.00
N ASN A 10 -89.68 -11.86 -37.05
CA ASN A 10 -91.10 -11.94 -36.75
C ASN A 10 -91.80 -12.70 -37.88
N ILE A 11 -91.83 -14.04 -37.81
CA ILE A 11 -92.72 -14.87 -38.63
C ILE A 11 -94.09 -14.91 -37.94
N GLY A 12 -94.69 -13.72 -37.79
CA GLY A 12 -96.02 -13.49 -37.22
C GLY A 12 -96.98 -13.11 -38.33
N GLY A 13 -97.18 -14.02 -39.27
CA GLY A 13 -98.00 -13.80 -40.47
C GLY A 13 -98.21 -15.08 -41.25
N ILE A 14 -98.68 -16.13 -40.58
CA ILE A 14 -99.24 -17.30 -41.26
C ILE A 14 -100.62 -17.50 -40.65
N GLU A 15 -101.64 -17.16 -41.44
CA GLU A 15 -103.05 -17.35 -41.13
C GLU A 15 -103.32 -18.81 -40.72
N LYS A 16 -104.27 -18.96 -39.80
CA LYS A 16 -104.63 -20.23 -39.16
C LYS A 16 -105.24 -21.25 -40.15
N GLU A 17 -105.55 -20.84 -41.38
CA GLU A 17 -106.23 -21.67 -42.38
C GLU A 17 -105.29 -22.38 -43.36
N ASP A 18 -104.04 -21.93 -43.55
CA ASP A 18 -103.07 -22.62 -44.43
C ASP A 18 -102.24 -23.71 -43.72
N ARG A 19 -102.36 -23.83 -42.39
CA ARG A 19 -101.71 -24.92 -41.62
C ARG A 19 -102.39 -26.29 -41.79
N LEU A 20 -103.52 -26.37 -42.48
CA LEU A 20 -104.23 -27.63 -42.73
C LEU A 20 -103.93 -28.25 -44.11
N ALA A 21 -103.26 -27.53 -45.02
CA ALA A 21 -102.89 -28.05 -46.35
C ALA A 21 -101.45 -28.62 -46.43
N LEU A 22 -100.62 -28.43 -45.40
CA LEU A 22 -99.24 -28.96 -45.34
C LEU A 22 -99.06 -30.14 -44.36
N LYS A 23 -100.14 -30.54 -43.68
CA LYS A 23 -100.19 -31.66 -42.73
C LYS A 23 -100.27 -32.99 -43.49
N GLY A 24 -99.17 -33.36 -44.14
CA GLY A 24 -99.06 -34.60 -44.94
C GLY A 24 -98.00 -34.57 -46.03
N SER A 25 -97.36 -33.42 -46.30
CA SER A 25 -96.22 -33.35 -47.21
C SER A 25 -94.92 -33.38 -46.40
N GLY A 26 -93.90 -34.12 -46.84
CA GLY A 26 -92.58 -34.18 -46.18
C GLY A 26 -91.83 -32.84 -46.06
N LEU A 27 -92.47 -31.70 -46.34
CA LEU A 27 -91.91 -30.34 -46.29
C LEU A 27 -91.84 -29.75 -44.86
N GLU A 28 -92.73 -30.14 -43.93
CA GLU A 28 -92.60 -29.75 -42.50
C GLU A 28 -91.33 -30.35 -41.87
N GLN A 29 -91.03 -31.60 -42.20
CA GLN A 29 -89.83 -32.30 -41.73
C GLN A 29 -88.56 -31.69 -42.32
N LEU A 30 -88.60 -31.28 -43.59
CA LEU A 30 -87.52 -30.55 -44.27
C LEU A 30 -87.28 -29.15 -43.68
N SER A 31 -88.33 -28.41 -43.31
CA SER A 31 -88.22 -27.09 -42.66
C SER A 31 -87.62 -27.20 -41.25
N TYR A 32 -88.01 -28.21 -40.48
CA TYR A 32 -87.41 -28.50 -39.18
C TYR A 32 -85.94 -28.92 -39.31
N ASP A 33 -85.62 -29.79 -40.27
CA ASP A 33 -84.25 -30.23 -40.52
C ASP A 33 -83.34 -29.08 -41.02
N LEU A 34 -83.84 -28.18 -41.87
CA LEU A 34 -83.13 -26.97 -42.30
C LEU A 34 -82.87 -26.02 -41.13
N SER A 35 -83.89 -25.73 -40.33
CA SER A 35 -83.75 -24.88 -39.13
C SER A 35 -82.76 -25.47 -38.12
N TYR A 36 -82.79 -26.80 -37.92
CA TYR A 36 -81.87 -27.52 -37.05
C TYR A 36 -80.43 -27.51 -37.58
N GLN A 37 -80.23 -27.66 -38.89
CA GLN A 37 -78.91 -27.57 -39.52
C GLN A 37 -78.35 -26.15 -39.43
N GLU A 38 -79.17 -25.12 -39.64
CA GLU A 38 -78.78 -23.71 -39.48
C GLU A 38 -78.40 -23.37 -38.03
N THR A 39 -79.18 -23.82 -37.03
CA THR A 39 -78.82 -23.62 -35.62
C THR A 39 -77.55 -24.37 -35.24
N LYS A 40 -77.37 -25.59 -35.75
CA LYS A 40 -76.17 -26.40 -35.53
C LYS A 40 -74.93 -25.77 -36.19
N GLN A 41 -75.08 -25.20 -37.38
CA GLN A 41 -74.03 -24.47 -38.07
C GLN A 41 -73.68 -23.17 -37.34
N TYR A 42 -74.68 -22.41 -36.88
CA TYR A 42 -74.48 -21.21 -36.04
C TYR A 42 -73.72 -21.54 -34.74
N HIS A 43 -74.10 -22.62 -34.04
CA HIS A 43 -73.38 -23.05 -32.84
C HIS A 43 -71.94 -23.45 -33.18
N ARG A 44 -71.70 -24.19 -34.27
CA ARG A 44 -70.33 -24.54 -34.71
C ARG A 44 -69.48 -23.31 -35.01
N GLU A 45 -70.01 -22.33 -35.73
CA GLU A 45 -69.28 -21.10 -36.05
C GLU A 45 -69.06 -20.23 -34.80
N HIS A 46 -70.05 -20.13 -33.91
CA HIS A 46 -69.90 -19.41 -32.64
C HIS A 46 -68.85 -20.07 -31.73
N TYR A 47 -68.81 -21.40 -31.64
CA TYR A 47 -67.77 -22.14 -30.91
C TYR A 47 -66.38 -21.93 -31.51
N LYS A 48 -66.24 -21.89 -32.84
CA LYS A 48 -64.96 -21.58 -33.50
C LYS A 48 -64.47 -20.18 -33.13
N VAL A 49 -65.35 -19.18 -33.17
CA VAL A 49 -65.01 -17.80 -32.81
C VAL A 49 -64.64 -17.70 -31.32
N GLN A 50 -65.37 -18.36 -30.43
CA GLN A 50 -65.04 -18.42 -29.00
C GLN A 50 -63.68 -19.08 -28.75
N LEU A 51 -63.37 -20.18 -29.45
CA LEU A 51 -62.07 -20.85 -29.35
C LEU A 51 -60.93 -19.96 -29.89
N GLN A 52 -61.14 -19.26 -31.01
CA GLN A 52 -60.18 -18.30 -31.56
C GLN A 52 -59.92 -17.15 -30.59
N LEU A 53 -60.97 -16.60 -29.96
CA LEU A 53 -60.84 -15.56 -28.94
C LEU A 53 -60.08 -16.07 -27.70
N GLN A 54 -60.39 -17.28 -27.21
CA GLN A 54 -59.66 -17.90 -26.11
C GLN A 54 -58.18 -18.10 -26.43
N ASN A 55 -57.85 -18.55 -27.64
CA ASN A 55 -56.47 -18.70 -28.09
C ASN A 55 -55.75 -17.35 -28.19
N ILE A 56 -56.40 -16.30 -28.72
CA ILE A 56 -55.83 -14.94 -28.77
C ILE A 56 -55.57 -14.43 -27.36
N ILE A 57 -56.54 -14.56 -26.45
CA ILE A 57 -56.38 -14.15 -25.05
C ILE A 57 -55.21 -14.91 -24.40
N LEU A 58 -55.12 -16.22 -24.61
CA LEU A 58 -54.03 -17.04 -24.09
C LEU A 58 -52.66 -16.56 -24.62
N VAL A 59 -52.55 -16.31 -25.93
CA VAL A 59 -51.32 -15.80 -26.55
C VAL A 59 -50.95 -14.43 -25.96
N VAL A 60 -51.91 -13.51 -25.83
CA VAL A 60 -51.68 -12.19 -25.23
C VAL A 60 -51.20 -12.32 -23.78
N VAL A 61 -51.82 -13.19 -22.98
CA VAL A 61 -51.39 -13.45 -21.59
C VAL A 61 -49.96 -14.01 -21.56
N VAL A 62 -49.64 -14.98 -22.41
CA VAL A 62 -48.28 -15.55 -22.51
C VAL A 62 -47.28 -14.47 -22.91
N VAL A 63 -47.58 -13.63 -23.90
CA VAL A 63 -46.71 -12.52 -24.32
C VAL A 63 -46.50 -11.53 -23.18
N VAL A 64 -47.56 -11.15 -22.45
CA VAL A 64 -47.44 -10.25 -21.29
C VAL A 64 -46.56 -10.87 -20.21
N VAL A 65 -46.75 -12.16 -19.88
CA VAL A 65 -45.91 -12.87 -18.91
C VAL A 65 -44.45 -12.89 -19.35
N VAL A 66 -44.18 -13.19 -20.62
CA VAL A 66 -42.81 -13.18 -21.18
C VAL A 66 -42.18 -11.79 -21.08
N VAL A 67 -42.93 -10.74 -21.43
CA VAL A 67 -42.45 -9.35 -21.30
C VAL A 67 -42.14 -9.00 -19.85
N VAL A 68 -43.01 -9.36 -18.91
CA VAL A 68 -42.77 -9.13 -17.47
C VAL A 68 -41.53 -9.87 -17.00
N VAL A 69 -41.33 -11.12 -17.40
CA VAL A 69 -40.12 -11.90 -17.06
C VAL A 69 -38.87 -11.23 -17.62
N ILE A 70 -38.88 -10.76 -18.87
CA ILE A 70 -37.75 -10.04 -19.47
C ILE A 70 -37.44 -8.76 -18.70
N VAL A 71 -38.47 -7.96 -18.35
CA VAL A 71 -38.30 -6.73 -17.57
C VAL A 71 -37.67 -7.04 -16.21
N VAL A 72 -38.15 -8.07 -15.51
CA VAL A 72 -37.57 -8.50 -14.22
C VAL A 72 -36.10 -8.91 -14.37
N LEU A 73 -35.76 -9.69 -15.40
CA LEU A 73 -34.37 -10.08 -15.66
C LEU A 73 -33.45 -8.89 -15.94
N VAL A 74 -33.93 -7.90 -16.70
CA VAL A 74 -33.19 -6.67 -16.99
C VAL A 74 -32.97 -5.86 -15.70
N VAL A 75 -33.99 -5.71 -14.86
CA VAL A 75 -33.87 -5.00 -13.57
C VAL A 75 -32.86 -5.71 -12.66
N VAL A 76 -32.91 -7.05 -12.57
CA VAL A 76 -31.93 -7.83 -11.80
C VAL A 76 -30.51 -7.64 -12.35
N ALA A 77 -30.32 -7.68 -13.67
CA ALA A 77 -29.02 -7.46 -14.29
C ALA A 77 -28.46 -6.06 -13.97
N ILE A 78 -29.29 -5.02 -14.03
CA ILE A 78 -28.90 -3.64 -13.68
C ILE A 78 -28.49 -3.56 -12.20
N LEU A 79 -29.25 -4.18 -11.30
CA LEU A 79 -28.92 -4.21 -9.87
C LEU A 79 -27.58 -4.90 -9.60
N VAL A 80 -27.31 -6.02 -10.28
CA VAL A 80 -26.03 -6.74 -10.16
C VAL A 80 -24.85 -5.85 -10.62
N VAL A 81 -25.00 -5.15 -11.75
CA VAL A 81 -23.97 -4.23 -12.25
C VAL A 81 -23.72 -3.09 -11.26
N LEU A 82 -24.78 -2.50 -10.69
CA LEU A 82 -24.65 -1.44 -9.68
C LEU A 82 -23.92 -1.92 -8.43
N VAL A 83 -24.25 -3.12 -7.92
CA VAL A 83 -23.56 -3.71 -6.76
C VAL A 83 -22.08 -3.92 -7.07
N LEU A 84 -21.74 -4.45 -8.25
CA LEU A 84 -20.35 -4.64 -8.67
C LEU A 84 -19.59 -3.31 -8.75
N LEU A 85 -20.19 -2.26 -9.30
CA LEU A 85 -19.57 -0.94 -9.35
C LEU A 85 -19.29 -0.38 -7.95
N VAL A 86 -20.23 -0.53 -7.02
CA VAL A 86 -20.04 -0.12 -5.62
C VAL A 86 -18.88 -0.88 -4.98
N VAL A 87 -18.81 -2.20 -5.18
CA VAL A 87 -17.70 -3.03 -4.66
C VAL A 87 -16.37 -2.57 -5.24
N ILE A 88 -16.28 -2.33 -6.54
CA ILE A 88 -15.05 -1.83 -7.19
C ILE A 88 -14.63 -0.49 -6.59
N VAL A 89 -15.56 0.45 -6.43
CA VAL A 89 -15.27 1.77 -5.84
C VAL A 89 -14.75 1.62 -4.40
N VAL A 90 -15.38 0.77 -3.58
CA VAL A 90 -14.93 0.51 -2.21
C VAL A 90 -13.53 -0.10 -2.21
N VAL A 91 -13.26 -1.10 -3.05
CA VAL A 91 -11.93 -1.72 -3.18
C VAL A 91 -10.89 -0.68 -3.61
N VAL A 92 -11.19 0.15 -4.60
CA VAL A 92 -10.29 1.24 -5.04
C VAL A 92 -10.00 2.21 -3.91
N ILE A 93 -11.03 2.64 -3.16
CA ILE A 93 -10.85 3.52 -2.00
C ILE A 93 -9.98 2.86 -0.92
N VAL A 94 -10.21 1.58 -0.62
CA VAL A 94 -9.42 0.82 0.36
C VAL A 94 -7.97 0.68 -0.10
N VAL A 95 -7.73 0.33 -1.37
CA VAL A 95 -6.38 0.19 -1.94
C VAL A 95 -5.65 1.53 -1.97
N LEU A 96 -6.32 2.61 -2.36
CA LEU A 96 -5.74 3.97 -2.39
C LEU A 96 -5.41 4.48 -0.99
N LYS A 97 -6.32 4.29 -0.02
CA LYS A 97 -6.04 4.58 1.39
C LYS A 97 -4.85 3.77 1.88
N ASN A 98 -4.82 2.46 1.60
CA ASN A 98 -3.74 1.58 2.00
C ASN A 98 -2.38 2.03 1.43
N LYS A 99 -2.29 2.41 0.15
CA LYS A 99 -1.04 2.94 -0.44
C LYS A 99 -0.50 4.16 0.30
N GLN A 100 -1.36 5.05 0.81
CA GLN A 100 -0.92 6.21 1.59
C GLN A 100 -0.42 5.84 3.00
N TYR A 101 -0.90 4.74 3.59
CA TYR A 101 -0.46 4.29 4.91
C TYR A 101 0.87 3.51 4.92
N PHE A 102 1.47 3.23 3.75
CA PHE A 102 2.71 2.42 3.67
C PHE A 102 4.02 3.23 3.60
N ALA A 103 3.99 4.56 3.51
CA ALA A 103 5.18 5.33 3.15
C ALA A 103 6.36 5.16 4.14
N GLY A 104 6.11 5.07 5.45
CA GLY A 104 7.15 4.79 6.46
C GLY A 104 7.21 3.35 6.97
N ARG A 105 6.22 2.51 6.67
CA ARG A 105 6.03 1.21 7.36
C ARG A 105 7.23 0.26 7.22
N PRO A 106 7.79 0.00 6.03
CA PRO A 106 8.95 -0.89 5.92
C PRO A 106 10.13 -0.42 6.77
N LEU A 107 10.42 0.89 6.77
CA LEU A 107 11.48 1.45 7.62
C LEU A 107 11.15 1.26 9.12
N LEU A 108 9.91 1.54 9.52
CA LEU A 108 9.46 1.41 10.90
C LEU A 108 9.49 -0.04 11.40
N THR A 109 9.01 -1.00 10.62
CA THR A 109 8.82 -2.37 11.09
C THR A 109 10.00 -3.30 10.80
N GLN A 110 10.75 -3.05 9.72
CA GLN A 110 11.82 -3.96 9.29
C GLN A 110 13.22 -3.42 9.61
N VAL A 111 13.39 -2.10 9.67
CA VAL A 111 14.71 -1.48 9.91
C VAL A 111 14.82 -1.02 11.36
N ILE A 112 14.00 -0.05 11.77
CA ILE A 112 14.13 0.60 13.08
C ILE A 112 13.98 -0.40 14.23
N GLN A 113 13.06 -1.35 14.14
CA GLN A 113 12.88 -2.38 15.16
C GLN A 113 14.11 -3.32 15.25
N LYS A 114 14.69 -3.72 14.12
CA LYS A 114 15.90 -4.57 14.09
C LYS A 114 17.16 -3.87 14.65
N LEU A 115 17.16 -2.54 14.64
CA LEU A 115 18.22 -1.68 15.18
C LEU A 115 18.01 -1.29 16.65
N GLY A 116 17.01 -1.86 17.34
CA GLY A 116 16.75 -1.58 18.76
C GLY A 116 15.93 -0.31 19.01
N GLY A 117 15.21 0.16 18.00
CA GLY A 117 14.32 1.31 18.06
C GLY A 117 15.00 2.64 17.74
N TRP A 118 14.22 3.72 17.77
CA TRP A 118 14.70 5.07 17.54
C TRP A 118 14.10 6.01 18.58
N LYS A 119 14.97 6.75 19.29
CA LYS A 119 14.58 7.61 20.41
C LYS A 119 13.45 8.58 20.06
N VAL A 120 13.42 9.11 18.83
CA VAL A 120 12.36 10.00 18.33
C VAL A 120 10.97 9.34 18.32
N LEU A 121 10.92 8.02 18.22
CA LEU A 121 9.70 7.21 18.18
C LEU A 121 9.32 6.61 19.54
N GLY A 122 10.07 6.92 20.60
CA GLY A 122 9.80 6.44 21.95
C GLY A 122 10.03 4.94 22.19
N ASN A 123 10.42 4.16 21.18
CA ASN A 123 10.62 2.72 21.27
C ASN A 123 12.09 2.30 21.48
N TRP A 124 13.01 3.26 21.62
CA TRP A 124 14.42 2.99 21.85
C TRP A 124 14.68 2.52 23.28
N LYS A 125 15.46 1.45 23.41
CA LYS A 125 15.80 0.85 24.71
C LYS A 125 17.31 0.92 24.95
N ASN A 126 17.72 1.76 25.90
CA ASN A 126 19.13 1.97 26.22
C ASN A 126 19.88 0.67 26.58
N GLY A 127 19.23 -0.23 27.32
CA GLY A 127 19.86 -1.48 27.79
C GLY A 127 20.12 -2.52 26.70
N THR A 128 19.44 -2.43 25.55
CA THR A 128 19.60 -3.38 24.44
C THR A 128 20.29 -2.76 23.23
N TRP A 129 20.58 -1.46 23.28
CA TRP A 129 21.19 -0.76 22.17
C TRP A 129 22.72 -0.82 22.28
N ASP A 130 23.35 -1.33 21.23
CA ASP A 130 24.79 -1.46 21.11
C ASP A 130 25.28 -0.86 19.79
N LEU A 131 26.21 0.09 19.86
CA LEU A 131 26.70 0.83 18.70
C LEU A 131 27.35 -0.09 17.66
N ASN A 132 28.18 -1.04 18.08
CA ASN A 132 28.89 -1.95 17.17
C ASN A 132 27.90 -2.83 16.41
N THR A 133 26.97 -3.47 17.13
CA THR A 133 25.92 -4.33 16.55
C THR A 133 25.03 -3.55 15.59
N VAL A 134 24.65 -2.31 15.95
CA VAL A 134 23.83 -1.45 15.12
C VAL A 134 24.58 -1.03 13.86
N MET A 135 25.85 -0.65 13.96
CA MET A 135 26.66 -0.30 12.80
C MET A 135 26.89 -1.47 11.84
N GLN A 136 27.15 -2.67 12.37
CA GLN A 136 27.23 -3.91 11.59
C GLN A 136 25.97 -4.12 10.75
N LYS A 137 24.79 -4.07 11.38
CA LYS A 137 23.50 -4.24 10.70
C LYS A 137 23.19 -3.13 9.70
N VAL A 138 23.47 -1.87 10.05
CA VAL A 138 23.24 -0.72 9.15
C VAL A 138 24.05 -0.86 7.86
N GLN A 139 25.31 -1.24 7.97
CA GLN A 139 26.18 -1.34 6.82
C GLN A 139 26.00 -2.64 6.02
N SER A 140 25.84 -3.79 6.69
CA SER A 140 25.73 -5.09 6.01
C SER A 140 24.29 -5.38 5.57
N ASP A 141 23.35 -5.38 6.51
CA ASP A 141 21.97 -5.83 6.25
C ASP A 141 21.18 -4.83 5.38
N PHE A 142 21.51 -3.54 5.49
CA PHE A 142 20.79 -2.47 4.79
C PHE A 142 21.63 -1.77 3.71
N GLY A 143 22.92 -2.11 3.57
CA GLY A 143 23.79 -1.50 2.57
C GLY A 143 23.98 0.01 2.73
N VAL A 144 23.74 0.55 3.94
CA VAL A 144 23.87 1.99 4.21
C VAL A 144 25.25 2.25 4.78
N PRO A 145 26.15 2.98 4.09
CA PRO A 145 27.41 3.37 4.68
C PRO A 145 27.10 4.30 5.86
N ALA A 146 27.42 3.88 7.09
CA ALA A 146 27.24 4.71 8.27
C ALA A 146 28.61 5.22 8.71
N PHE A 147 28.85 6.52 8.52
CA PHE A 147 30.08 7.23 8.92
C PHE A 147 31.34 6.91 8.09
N TYR A 148 31.51 5.68 7.63
CA TYR A 148 32.62 5.26 6.78
C TYR A 148 32.14 4.25 5.72
N SER A 149 32.97 4.08 4.69
CA SER A 149 32.81 3.00 3.72
C SER A 149 34.11 2.20 3.67
N TYR A 150 33.98 0.93 3.34
CA TYR A 150 35.11 0.07 3.05
C TYR A 150 35.13 -0.30 1.56
N THR A 151 36.32 -0.55 1.02
CA THR A 151 36.52 -1.10 -0.32
C THR A 151 37.70 -2.06 -0.29
N ILE A 152 37.64 -3.13 -1.08
CA ILE A 152 38.80 -3.99 -1.32
C ILE A 152 39.49 -3.47 -2.58
N GLN A 153 40.77 -3.13 -2.48
CA GLN A 153 41.56 -2.60 -3.60
C GLN A 153 42.91 -3.30 -3.70
N LEU A 154 43.59 -3.17 -4.84
CA LEU A 154 44.95 -3.68 -4.99
C LEU A 154 45.91 -2.88 -4.10
N ASN A 155 46.83 -3.60 -3.44
CA ASN A 155 47.94 -2.98 -2.73
C ASN A 155 48.97 -2.48 -3.75
N ASN A 156 49.13 -1.17 -3.86
CA ASN A 156 50.06 -0.58 -4.83
C ASN A 156 51.54 -0.78 -4.47
N LYS A 157 51.85 -1.32 -3.28
CA LYS A 157 53.21 -1.61 -2.83
C LYS A 157 53.62 -3.08 -3.00
N ILE A 158 52.64 -3.98 -3.10
CA ILE A 158 52.85 -5.43 -3.17
C ILE A 158 51.95 -5.95 -4.28
N GLU A 159 52.57 -6.34 -5.39
CA GLU A 159 51.85 -6.79 -6.59
C GLU A 159 50.98 -8.02 -6.28
N GLY A 160 49.75 -8.01 -6.79
CA GLY A 160 48.79 -9.10 -6.61
C GLY A 160 48.07 -9.14 -5.26
N GLU A 161 48.55 -8.43 -4.24
CA GLU A 161 47.88 -8.37 -2.94
C GLU A 161 46.64 -7.46 -2.99
N LYS A 162 45.55 -7.88 -2.31
CA LYS A 162 44.37 -7.04 -2.07
C LYS A 162 44.36 -6.58 -0.62
N ILE A 163 43.99 -5.32 -0.40
CA ILE A 163 43.92 -4.72 0.93
C ILE A 163 42.60 -3.99 1.14
N ILE A 164 42.10 -4.04 2.38
CA ILE A 164 40.89 -3.34 2.78
C ILE A 164 41.24 -1.86 2.99
N SER A 165 40.47 -0.96 2.38
CA SER A 165 40.59 0.48 2.52
C SER A 165 39.35 1.04 3.20
N LEU A 166 39.56 1.81 4.26
CA LEU A 166 38.53 2.48 5.04
C LEU A 166 38.59 3.97 4.76
N LYS A 167 37.46 4.56 4.35
CA LYS A 167 37.39 5.98 4.01
C LYS A 167 36.17 6.68 4.62
N PRO A 168 36.29 7.98 4.98
CA PRO A 168 35.16 8.80 5.37
C PRO A 168 34.04 8.78 4.31
N THR A 169 32.77 8.78 4.72
CA THR A 169 31.64 8.87 3.78
C THR A 169 30.36 9.35 4.49
N THR A 170 29.29 9.61 3.73
CA THR A 170 27.89 9.76 4.18
C THR A 170 27.54 10.90 5.12
N LEU A 171 28.46 11.84 5.36
CA LEU A 171 28.19 13.00 6.21
C LEU A 171 27.49 14.17 5.49
N GLY A 172 26.58 13.88 4.55
CA GLY A 172 26.11 14.92 3.63
C GLY A 172 27.29 15.59 2.92
N GLN A 173 28.36 14.83 2.64
CA GLN A 173 29.70 15.30 2.26
C GLN A 173 29.73 16.31 1.09
N HIS A 174 28.80 16.18 0.13
CA HIS A 174 28.65 17.14 -0.98
C HIS A 174 28.15 18.51 -0.52
N LEU A 175 27.49 18.55 0.63
CA LEU A 175 27.02 19.76 1.29
C LEU A 175 28.09 20.39 2.19
N PHE A 176 29.13 19.66 2.63
CA PHE A 176 30.14 20.18 3.55
C PHE A 176 30.81 21.47 3.07
N ARG A 177 31.33 21.47 1.83
CA ARG A 177 31.95 22.67 1.22
C ARG A 177 30.95 23.82 1.10
N ARG A 178 29.66 23.54 1.01
CA ARG A 178 28.62 24.56 0.96
C ARG A 178 28.15 25.00 2.36
N TRP A 179 28.13 24.11 3.35
CA TRP A 179 27.73 24.37 4.73
C TRP A 179 28.72 25.28 5.46
N PHE A 180 30.03 25.01 5.30
CA PHE A 180 31.06 25.81 5.96
C PHE A 180 31.25 27.20 5.34
N TYR A 181 31.03 27.33 4.04
CA TYR A 181 31.35 28.56 3.31
C TYR A 181 30.12 29.39 2.91
N TYR A 182 28.91 28.83 2.79
CA TYR A 182 27.88 29.45 1.94
C TYR A 182 26.44 29.51 2.45
N SER A 183 26.11 29.38 3.76
CA SER A 183 24.97 30.09 4.39
C SER A 183 24.32 29.41 5.60
N GLY A 184 23.74 30.23 6.49
CA GLY A 184 22.74 29.78 7.46
C GLY A 184 21.44 29.23 6.84
N TRP A 185 21.10 29.55 5.58
CA TRP A 185 19.89 29.03 4.93
C TRP A 185 20.00 27.54 4.60
N MET A 186 21.16 27.03 4.19
CA MET A 186 21.35 25.59 3.95
C MET A 186 21.20 24.76 5.22
N VAL A 187 21.80 25.22 6.32
CA VAL A 187 21.65 24.59 7.65
C VAL A 187 20.19 24.55 8.06
N LYS A 188 19.47 25.67 7.88
CA LYS A 188 18.03 25.76 8.17
C LYS A 188 17.21 24.80 7.31
N SER A 189 17.50 24.71 6.01
CA SER A 189 16.81 23.80 5.08
C SER A 189 17.10 22.34 5.39
N TYR A 190 18.33 21.98 5.74
CA TYR A 190 18.69 20.62 6.12
C TYR A 190 17.99 20.19 7.42
N LYS A 191 18.04 21.03 8.46
CA LYS A 191 17.28 20.78 9.70
C LYS A 191 15.76 20.70 9.46
N LYS A 192 15.23 21.51 8.52
CA LYS A 192 13.82 21.44 8.10
C LYS A 192 13.50 20.10 7.43
N LEU A 193 14.38 19.58 6.56
CA LEU A 193 14.22 18.26 5.94
C LEU A 193 14.18 17.15 7.00
N MET A 194 15.15 17.12 7.93
CA MET A 194 15.17 16.15 9.04
C MET A 194 13.88 16.22 9.87
N LYS A 195 13.38 17.43 10.11
CA LYS A 195 12.10 17.65 10.82
C LYS A 195 10.90 17.08 10.06
N ILE A 196 10.84 17.27 8.74
CA ILE A 196 9.75 16.74 7.91
C ILE A 196 9.76 15.21 7.95
N ILE A 197 10.93 14.59 7.71
CA ILE A 197 11.09 13.14 7.74
C ILE A 197 10.71 12.59 9.13
N GLY A 198 11.26 13.15 10.20
CA GLY A 198 10.96 12.72 11.56
C GLY A 198 9.48 12.86 11.92
N LYS A 199 8.82 13.97 11.54
CA LYS A 199 7.37 14.14 11.73
C LYS A 199 6.56 13.09 10.97
N SER A 200 6.92 12.81 9.72
CA SER A 200 6.23 11.79 8.93
C SER A 200 6.36 10.41 9.55
N LEU A 201 7.54 10.07 10.08
CA LEU A 201 7.76 8.78 10.75
C LEU A 201 7.02 8.68 12.09
N VAL A 202 6.95 9.75 12.88
CA VAL A 202 6.15 9.76 14.11
C VAL A 202 4.66 9.56 13.81
N ARG A 203 4.13 10.27 12.80
CA ARG A 203 2.75 10.11 12.34
C ARG A 203 2.47 8.68 11.90
N ASP A 204 3.37 8.07 11.14
CA ASP A 204 3.18 6.71 10.65
C ASP A 204 3.34 5.67 11.79
N ALA A 205 4.22 5.93 12.75
CA ALA A 205 4.42 5.12 13.94
C ALA A 205 3.20 5.14 14.88
N SER A 206 2.48 6.26 15.01
CA SER A 206 1.30 6.32 15.89
C SER A 206 0.13 5.45 15.43
N ALA A 207 0.16 4.96 14.17
CA ALA A 207 -0.82 4.01 13.64
C ALA A 207 -0.42 2.54 13.84
N LEU A 208 0.72 2.27 14.49
CA LEU A 208 1.30 0.94 14.63
C LEU A 208 1.35 0.50 16.11
N PRO A 209 0.77 -0.66 16.49
CA PRO A 209 0.66 -1.08 17.90
C PRO A 209 1.98 -1.21 18.66
N GLN A 210 3.08 -1.49 17.95
CA GLN A 210 4.39 -1.71 18.55
C GLN A 210 5.14 -0.42 18.92
N PHE A 211 4.58 0.76 18.62
CA PHE A 211 5.15 2.04 19.01
C PHE A 211 4.29 2.66 20.13
N PRO A 212 4.91 3.19 21.20
CA PRO A 212 4.16 3.81 22.27
C PRO A 212 3.45 5.08 21.78
N PRO A 213 2.24 5.38 22.29
CA PRO A 213 1.60 6.66 22.01
C PRO A 213 2.44 7.79 22.59
N MET A 214 2.73 8.81 21.78
CA MET A 214 3.47 10.00 22.20
C MET A 214 2.59 11.23 22.09
N ASN A 215 2.57 12.05 23.14
CA ASN A 215 1.91 13.36 23.07
C ASN A 215 2.72 14.33 22.19
N GLU A 216 2.08 15.42 21.76
CA GLU A 216 2.69 16.39 20.85
C GLU A 216 3.92 17.08 21.45
N ASN A 217 3.91 17.38 22.76
CA ASN A 217 5.00 18.05 23.45
C ASN A 217 6.26 17.19 23.50
N LEU A 218 6.13 15.92 23.91
CA LEU A 218 7.23 14.96 23.93
C LEU A 218 7.78 14.71 22.53
N THR A 219 6.89 14.54 21.54
CA THR A 219 7.27 14.39 20.13
C THR A 219 8.12 15.58 19.65
N LYS A 220 7.66 16.80 19.93
CA LYS A 220 8.36 18.04 19.57
C LYS A 220 9.72 18.13 20.25
N GLN A 221 9.81 17.78 21.53
CA GLN A 221 11.06 17.76 22.29
C GLN A 221 12.06 16.76 21.69
N LEU A 222 11.67 15.49 21.54
CA LEU A 222 12.55 14.43 21.03
C LEU A 222 13.00 14.70 19.60
N LEU A 223 12.10 15.21 18.75
CA LEU A 223 12.43 15.56 17.38
C LEU A 223 13.44 16.72 17.32
N ASN A 224 13.24 17.78 18.10
CA ASN A 224 14.18 18.91 18.14
C ASN A 224 15.54 18.47 18.68
N GLN A 225 15.57 17.64 19.72
CA GLN A 225 16.80 17.06 20.26
C GLN A 225 17.52 16.27 19.16
N PHE A 226 16.86 15.30 18.53
CA PHE A 226 17.45 14.48 17.47
C PHE A 226 18.05 15.32 16.34
N ILE A 227 17.33 16.33 15.85
CA ILE A 227 17.79 17.18 14.76
C ILE A 227 19.07 17.93 15.16
N ASN A 228 19.09 18.49 16.38
CA ASN A 228 20.23 19.27 16.85
C ASN A 228 21.44 18.39 17.15
N ASP A 229 21.23 17.25 17.81
CA ASP A 229 22.28 16.29 18.15
C ASP A 229 22.89 15.71 16.87
N SER A 230 22.06 15.23 15.94
CA SER A 230 22.52 14.65 14.67
C SER A 230 23.28 15.67 13.82
N PHE A 231 22.76 16.89 13.70
CA PHE A 231 23.45 17.95 12.96
C PHE A 231 24.79 18.33 13.61
N THR A 232 24.85 18.40 14.93
CA THR A 232 26.08 18.71 15.67
C THR A 232 27.11 17.61 15.50
N MET A 233 26.69 16.35 15.62
CA MET A 233 27.54 15.18 15.37
C MET A 233 28.09 15.20 13.95
N GLU A 234 27.24 15.33 12.93
CA GLU A 234 27.66 15.41 11.52
C GLU A 234 28.65 16.56 11.29
N LYS A 235 28.35 17.76 11.83
CA LYS A 235 29.24 18.93 11.74
C LYS A 235 30.61 18.67 12.37
N ASN A 236 30.65 18.02 13.53
CA ASN A 236 31.91 17.71 14.22
C ASN A 236 32.73 16.69 13.43
N MET A 237 32.10 15.62 12.95
CA MET A 237 32.76 14.62 12.12
C MET A 237 33.31 15.21 10.83
N LEU A 238 32.55 16.10 10.20
CA LEU A 238 32.94 16.82 9.01
C LEU A 238 34.14 17.75 9.25
N THR A 239 34.21 18.40 10.41
CA THR A 239 35.38 19.20 10.81
C THR A 239 36.65 18.34 10.85
N SER A 240 36.56 17.13 11.40
CA SER A 240 37.68 16.17 11.41
C SER A 240 38.01 15.60 10.03
N ALA A 241 37.08 15.67 9.07
CA ALA A 241 37.29 15.26 7.68
C ALA A 241 37.87 16.37 6.80
N ARG A 242 38.16 17.58 7.33
CA ARG A 242 38.57 18.73 6.50
C ARG A 242 39.81 18.44 5.65
N GLU A 243 40.78 17.72 6.20
CA GLU A 243 42.04 17.38 5.51
C GLU A 243 41.82 16.41 4.32
N PHE A 244 40.79 15.56 4.36
CA PHE A 244 40.43 14.63 3.28
C PHE A 244 40.25 15.33 1.93
N TRP A 245 39.69 16.54 1.94
CA TRP A 245 39.37 17.28 0.72
C TRP A 245 40.59 17.89 0.05
N TYR A 246 41.64 18.16 0.82
CA TYR A 246 42.89 18.70 0.30
C TYR A 246 43.86 17.58 -0.08
N ASN A 247 43.77 16.42 0.59
CA ASN A 247 44.69 15.32 0.37
C ASN A 247 43.99 13.94 0.43
N PRO A 248 43.16 13.61 -0.58
CA PRO A 248 42.38 12.36 -0.59
C PRO A 248 43.25 11.10 -0.72
N SER A 249 44.51 11.26 -1.18
CA SER A 249 45.48 10.19 -1.33
C SER A 249 46.22 9.84 -0.04
N GLU A 250 46.05 10.61 1.03
CA GLU A 250 46.71 10.35 2.31
C GLU A 250 46.04 9.18 3.05
N TYR A 251 46.78 8.10 3.20
CA TYR A 251 46.36 6.92 3.96
C TYR A 251 47.45 6.46 4.91
N THR A 252 47.05 5.79 5.99
CA THR A 252 47.94 5.10 6.92
C THR A 252 47.63 3.61 6.91
N LYS A 253 48.63 2.77 6.64
CA LYS A 253 48.50 1.31 6.81
C LYS A 253 48.62 0.97 8.31
N MET A 254 47.66 0.24 8.87
CA MET A 254 47.71 -0.24 10.25
C MET A 254 46.83 -1.47 10.44
N SER A 255 47.06 -2.24 11.51
CA SER A 255 46.21 -3.37 11.87
C SER A 255 44.86 -2.91 12.45
N LEU A 256 43.83 -3.76 12.35
CA LEU A 256 42.51 -3.51 12.95
C LEU A 256 42.57 -3.35 14.48
N GLY A 257 43.44 -4.11 15.16
CA GLY A 257 43.70 -3.95 16.59
C GLY A 257 44.24 -2.56 16.92
N ASN A 258 45.24 -2.09 16.16
CA ASN A 258 45.80 -0.75 16.33
C ASN A 258 44.77 0.35 16.04
N LEU A 259 43.91 0.17 15.03
CA LEU A 259 42.84 1.11 14.73
C LEU A 259 41.80 1.19 15.87
N THR A 260 41.49 0.05 16.49
CA THR A 260 40.61 -0.02 17.67
C THR A 260 41.19 0.75 18.85
N THR A 261 42.47 0.53 19.18
CA THR A 261 43.15 1.31 20.22
C THR A 261 43.21 2.81 19.85
N TYR A 262 43.53 3.13 18.60
CA TYR A 262 43.67 4.51 18.12
C TYR A 262 42.36 5.31 18.20
N THR A 263 41.22 4.66 17.95
CA THR A 263 39.88 5.24 18.08
C THR A 263 39.32 5.16 19.51
N GLY A 264 40.11 4.67 20.46
CA GLY A 264 39.74 4.58 21.88
C GLY A 264 38.70 3.51 22.18
N GLY A 265 38.63 2.46 21.36
CA GLY A 265 37.68 1.35 21.55
C GLY A 265 36.22 1.71 21.29
N LEU A 266 35.94 2.85 20.65
CA LEU A 266 34.56 3.24 20.32
C LEU A 266 33.90 2.22 19.39
N ILE A 267 34.66 1.73 18.42
CA ILE A 267 34.28 0.68 17.49
C ILE A 267 35.29 -0.46 17.62
N ASP A 268 34.80 -1.68 17.77
CA ASP A 268 35.61 -2.87 17.58
C ASP A 268 35.77 -3.12 16.08
N TRP A 269 36.85 -2.58 15.51
CA TRP A 269 37.09 -2.67 14.07
C TRP A 269 37.35 -4.09 13.60
N THR A 270 37.84 -4.97 14.47
CA THR A 270 38.06 -6.37 14.13
C THR A 270 36.71 -7.04 13.89
N SER A 271 35.82 -6.98 14.88
CA SER A 271 34.48 -7.55 14.79
C SER A 271 33.64 -6.89 13.70
N GLN A 272 33.77 -5.58 13.53
CA GLN A 272 33.04 -4.83 12.51
C GLN A 272 33.43 -5.26 11.08
N ILE A 273 34.73 -5.35 10.77
CA ILE A 273 35.20 -5.74 9.44
C ILE A 273 35.01 -7.24 9.19
N ALA A 274 35.19 -8.08 10.21
CA ALA A 274 34.88 -9.50 10.13
C ALA A 274 33.41 -9.73 9.75
N TYR A 275 32.48 -9.02 10.39
CA TYR A 275 31.05 -9.10 10.07
C TYR A 275 30.74 -8.66 8.63
N LEU A 276 31.36 -7.56 8.16
CA LEU A 276 31.14 -7.04 6.80
C LEU A 276 31.69 -7.95 5.70
N LEU A 277 32.70 -8.76 6.01
CA LEU A 277 33.38 -9.66 5.09
C LEU A 277 33.13 -11.14 5.41
N ASP A 278 31.98 -11.43 6.03
CA ASP A 278 31.53 -12.80 6.34
C ASP A 278 32.61 -13.69 6.97
N ASN A 279 33.36 -13.13 7.93
CA ASN A 279 34.43 -13.80 8.66
C ASN A 279 35.50 -14.45 7.76
N ALA A 280 35.90 -13.79 6.67
CA ALA A 280 36.96 -14.25 5.74
C ALA A 280 38.39 -14.28 6.35
N GLY A 281 38.55 -14.79 7.57
CA GLY A 281 39.82 -14.84 8.32
C GLY A 281 40.26 -13.51 8.94
N ILE A 282 39.36 -12.53 9.01
CA ILE A 282 39.64 -11.20 9.57
C ILE A 282 39.93 -11.31 11.08
N ASN A 283 41.04 -10.75 11.52
CA ASN A 283 41.47 -10.75 12.92
C ASN A 283 42.19 -9.45 13.28
N ALA A 284 42.59 -9.29 14.55
CA ALA A 284 43.19 -8.04 15.03
C ALA A 284 44.51 -7.66 14.35
N SER A 285 45.23 -8.63 13.75
CA SER A 285 46.46 -8.39 13.00
C SER A 285 46.22 -8.03 11.52
N THR A 286 45.00 -8.23 11.00
CA THR A 286 44.65 -7.88 9.62
C THR A 286 44.96 -6.41 9.35
N GLU A 287 45.77 -6.15 8.32
CA GLU A 287 46.18 -4.81 7.93
C GLU A 287 45.14 -4.14 7.02
N VAL A 288 44.90 -2.86 7.26
CA VAL A 288 43.99 -2.02 6.48
C VAL A 288 44.63 -0.69 6.13
N LEU A 289 44.16 -0.09 5.04
CA LEU A 289 44.47 1.29 4.68
C LEU A 289 43.42 2.21 5.28
N VAL A 290 43.82 3.05 6.21
CA VAL A 290 42.95 4.05 6.84
C VAL A 290 43.18 5.39 6.17
N VAL A 291 42.25 5.79 5.31
CA VAL A 291 42.27 7.10 4.67
C VAL A 291 41.92 8.15 5.71
N GLN A 292 42.79 9.13 5.92
CA GLN A 292 42.57 10.22 6.88
C GLN A 292 42.32 9.74 8.32
N LYS A 293 43.28 9.05 8.94
CA LYS A 293 43.15 8.49 10.29
C LYS A 293 42.58 9.47 11.34
N LYS A 294 42.90 10.78 11.26
CA LYS A 294 42.38 11.81 12.17
C LYS A 294 40.86 11.90 12.16
N TYR A 295 40.22 11.65 11.02
CA TYR A 295 38.75 11.59 10.90
C TYR A 295 38.16 10.55 11.86
N PHE A 296 38.70 9.34 11.86
CA PHE A 296 38.25 8.24 12.70
C PHE A 296 38.51 8.51 14.18
N LYS A 297 39.62 9.16 14.52
CA LYS A 297 39.87 9.61 15.91
C LYS A 297 38.83 10.64 16.36
N GLY A 298 38.47 11.57 15.46
CA GLY A 298 37.48 12.61 15.70
C GLY A 298 36.07 12.09 16.00
N TRP A 299 35.74 10.84 15.67
CA TRP A 299 34.43 10.25 16.00
C TRP A 299 34.18 10.19 17.49
N ARG A 300 35.21 9.89 18.27
CA ARG A 300 35.09 9.89 19.74
C ARG A 300 34.67 11.27 20.21
N GLU A 301 35.34 12.31 19.76
CA GLU A 301 35.03 13.69 20.13
C GLU A 301 33.65 14.13 19.61
N ALA A 302 33.28 13.70 18.41
CA ALA A 302 32.01 14.06 17.75
C ALA A 302 30.79 13.31 18.29
N ALA A 303 30.97 12.07 18.76
CA ALA A 303 29.88 11.20 19.21
C ALA A 303 29.63 11.29 20.73
N LEU A 304 30.54 11.93 21.47
CA LEU A 304 30.41 12.19 22.91
C LEU A 304 29.41 13.28 23.35
N PRO A 305 28.95 14.24 22.53
CA PRO A 305 27.98 15.22 23.01
C PRO A 305 26.61 14.57 23.29
N SER A 306 26.20 14.65 24.56
CA SER A 306 24.85 14.50 25.14
C SER A 306 24.20 13.11 25.27
N TRP A 307 24.36 12.16 24.35
CA TRP A 307 23.62 10.87 24.43
C TRP A 307 24.47 9.67 24.87
N MET A 308 25.79 9.70 24.67
CA MET A 308 26.72 8.65 25.13
C MET A 308 27.35 8.92 26.51
N GLU A 309 27.28 10.15 27.02
CA GLU A 309 27.72 10.48 28.39
C GLU A 309 26.97 9.65 29.46
N TYR A 310 25.74 9.22 29.16
CA TYR A 310 24.94 8.37 30.04
C TYR A 310 25.60 7.00 30.33
N ARG A 311 26.44 6.46 29.44
CA ARG A 311 27.18 5.20 29.71
C ARG A 311 28.37 5.40 30.65
N ARG A 312 29.03 6.56 30.61
CA ARG A 312 30.26 6.80 31.39
C ARG A 312 30.00 6.87 32.89
N HIS A 313 28.76 7.18 33.30
CA HIS A 313 28.37 7.22 34.70
C HIS A 313 27.91 5.86 35.27
N ARG A 314 27.64 4.84 34.46
CA ARG A 314 27.26 3.50 34.99
C ARG A 314 28.44 2.55 35.16
N SER A 315 29.45 2.60 34.31
CA SER A 315 30.65 1.76 34.49
C SER A 315 31.56 2.21 35.65
N ALA A 316 31.17 3.26 36.38
CA ALA A 316 31.86 3.74 37.57
C ALA A 316 31.03 3.52 38.85
N SER A 317 29.84 2.93 38.73
CA SER A 317 28.91 2.67 39.85
C SER A 317 28.52 1.19 40.01
N ASP A 318 29.05 0.32 39.16
CA ASP A 318 29.01 -1.14 39.25
C ASP A 318 30.45 -1.65 39.42
#